data_AF-O62234-F1
#
_entry.id   AF-O62234-F1
#
_cell.length_a   1.000
_cell.length_b   1.000
_cell.length_c   1.000
_cell.angle_alpha   90.00
_cell.angle_beta   90.00
_cell.angle_gamma   90.00
#
_symmetry.space_group_name_H-M   'P 1'
#
loop_
_entity.id
_entity.type
_entity.pdbx_description
1 polymer ?
#
loop_
_entity_poly.entity_id
_entity_poly.type
_entity_poly.pdbx_seq_one_letter_code
_entity_poly.pdbx_strand_id
1 'polypeptide(L)'
;MSIACARIDKTIFKFKEMEQNVATQSKDDVYSKDFTQKKMDKSSSEYGRPKPGTLTEQRAKKAAAHVHREMLTLCEVVEDYGKQEKEGDPIRITFGRLFTIYVNISDKVVGTLLRARKHKMIDFEGEMLFQKRDDHVIITLLLSGAQLKEAIRAHAAANPKE
;
A
#
# COMPACT_ATOMS: atom_id res chain seq x y z
N MET A 1 25.51 47.70 -11.64
CA MET A 1 25.38 46.44 -12.40
C MET A 1 23.92 46.27 -12.77
N SER A 2 23.58 46.33 -14.07
CA SER A 2 22.19 46.36 -14.55
C SER A 2 21.41 45.10 -14.14
N ILE A 3 20.11 45.23 -13.89
CA ILE A 3 19.16 44.14 -13.54
C ILE A 3 19.29 42.95 -14.51
N ALA A 4 19.65 43.23 -15.77
CA ALA A 4 19.91 42.21 -16.79
C ALA A 4 21.12 41.31 -16.46
N CYS A 5 22.24 41.88 -15.99
CA CYS A 5 23.44 41.12 -15.61
C CYS A 5 23.14 40.19 -14.42
N ALA A 6 22.44 40.70 -13.40
CA ALA A 6 22.04 39.89 -12.24
C ALA A 6 21.09 38.74 -12.61
N ARG A 7 20.25 38.91 -13.64
CA ARG A 7 19.36 37.85 -14.14
C ARG A 7 20.15 36.78 -14.89
N ILE A 8 21.13 37.18 -15.70
CA ILE A 8 22.04 36.28 -16.41
C ILE A 8 22.85 35.44 -15.42
N ASP A 9 23.41 36.07 -14.39
CA ASP A 9 24.17 35.36 -13.34
C ASP A 9 23.30 34.29 -12.68
N LYS A 10 22.08 34.64 -12.24
CA LYS A 10 21.12 33.69 -11.66
C LYS A 10 20.79 32.52 -12.58
N THR A 11 20.65 32.75 -13.89
CA THR A 11 20.42 31.67 -14.85
C THR A 11 21.65 30.77 -14.99
N ILE A 12 22.86 31.33 -15.08
CA ILE A 12 24.11 30.57 -15.16
C ILE A 12 24.28 29.67 -13.91
N PHE A 13 24.02 30.22 -12.72
CA PHE A 13 24.06 29.43 -11.48
C PHE A 13 23.07 28.25 -11.50
N LYS A 14 21.85 28.46 -11.99
CA LYS A 14 20.86 27.37 -12.15
C LYS A 14 21.32 26.31 -13.15
N PHE A 15 21.93 26.70 -14.27
CA PHE A 15 22.48 25.75 -15.23
C PHE A 15 23.60 24.91 -14.62
N LYS A 16 24.52 25.53 -13.88
CA LYS A 16 25.60 24.82 -13.18
C LYS A 16 25.07 23.83 -12.14
N GLU A 17 24.03 24.21 -11.39
CA GLU A 17 23.35 23.31 -10.44
C GLU A 17 22.66 22.15 -11.17
N MET A 18 22.00 22.42 -12.29
CA MET A 18 21.37 21.40 -13.14
C MET A 18 22.42 20.41 -13.70
N GLU A 19 23.57 20.89 -14.16
CA GLU A 19 24.68 20.04 -14.62
C GLU A 19 25.19 19.12 -13.51
N GLN A 20 25.38 19.65 -12.29
CA GLN A 20 25.79 18.84 -11.13
C GLN A 20 24.74 17.80 -10.75
N ASN A 21 23.46 18.15 -10.81
CA ASN A 21 22.35 17.24 -10.55
C ASN A 21 22.29 16.12 -11.60
N VAL A 22 22.44 16.45 -12.88
CA VAL A 22 22.48 15.47 -13.97
C VAL A 22 23.68 14.54 -13.83
N ALA A 23 24.87 15.07 -13.51
CA ALA A 23 26.05 14.25 -13.26
C ALA A 23 25.87 13.30 -12.06
N THR A 24 25.17 13.74 -11.01
CA THR A 24 24.86 12.90 -9.84
C THR A 24 23.83 11.83 -10.17
N GLN A 25 22.77 12.18 -10.91
CA GLN A 25 21.74 11.24 -11.37
C GLN A 25 22.29 10.20 -12.34
N SER A 26 23.20 10.60 -13.25
CA SER A 26 23.88 9.69 -14.19
C SER A 26 24.61 8.56 -13.45
N LYS A 27 25.25 8.85 -12.32
CA LYS A 27 25.94 7.84 -11.50
C LYS A 27 25.00 6.84 -10.83
N ASP A 28 23.73 7.23 -10.64
CA ASP A 28 22.70 6.37 -10.04
C ASP A 28 21.84 5.65 -11.11
N ASP A 29 21.94 6.03 -12.38
CA ASP A 29 21.26 5.36 -13.50
C ASP A 29 22.00 4.08 -13.88
N VAL A 30 21.32 2.94 -13.78
CA VAL A 30 21.86 1.61 -14.12
C VAL A 30 22.26 1.50 -15.60
N TYR A 31 21.70 2.35 -16.46
CA TYR A 31 22.01 2.38 -17.90
C TYR A 31 23.13 3.36 -18.28
N SER A 32 23.68 4.12 -17.32
CA SER A 32 24.80 5.02 -17.58
C SER A 32 26.13 4.28 -17.68
N LYS A 33 27.03 4.80 -18.52
CA LYS A 33 28.42 4.29 -18.61
C LYS A 33 29.20 4.47 -17.31
N ASP A 34 28.86 5.50 -16.53
CA ASP A 34 29.51 5.81 -15.26
C ASP A 34 28.90 5.06 -14.07
N PHE A 35 27.93 4.18 -14.32
CA PHE A 35 27.27 3.41 -13.28
C PHE A 35 28.23 2.40 -12.66
N THR A 36 28.35 2.46 -11.34
CA THR A 36 29.08 1.46 -10.55
C THR A 36 28.13 0.79 -9.59
N GLN A 37 28.05 -0.53 -9.65
CA GLN A 37 27.19 -1.32 -8.76
C GLN A 37 27.66 -1.15 -7.31
N LYS A 38 26.87 -0.42 -6.51
CA LYS A 38 27.11 -0.26 -5.08
C LYS A 38 26.74 -1.57 -4.37
N LYS A 39 27.71 -2.27 -3.78
CA LYS A 39 27.43 -3.37 -2.85
C LYS A 39 26.82 -2.78 -1.59
N MET A 40 25.50 -2.83 -1.49
CA MET A 40 24.79 -2.44 -0.27
C MET A 40 24.99 -3.52 0.79
N ASP A 41 25.17 -3.10 2.05
CA ASP A 41 25.13 -4.01 3.17
C ASP A 41 23.68 -4.44 3.42
N LYS A 42 23.44 -5.77 3.43
CA LYS A 42 22.13 -6.36 3.72
C LYS A 42 21.67 -6.08 5.16
N SER A 43 22.60 -5.73 6.06
CA SER A 43 22.29 -5.34 7.43
C SER A 43 21.85 -3.88 7.57
N SER A 44 22.06 -3.06 6.54
CA SER A 44 21.71 -1.63 6.58
C SER A 44 20.19 -1.41 6.55
N SER A 45 19.71 -0.41 7.29
CA SER A 45 18.29 -0.04 7.34
C SER A 45 17.75 0.53 6.03
N GLU A 46 18.63 0.96 5.13
CA GLU A 46 18.31 1.46 3.79
C GLU A 46 18.13 0.31 2.78
N TYR A 47 18.69 -0.87 3.06
CA TYR A 47 18.56 -2.02 2.18
C TYR A 47 17.09 -2.45 2.00
N GLY A 48 16.68 -2.65 0.75
CA GLY A 48 15.31 -3.02 0.39
C GLY A 48 14.29 -1.89 0.52
N ARG A 49 14.72 -0.64 0.73
CA ARG A 49 13.84 0.54 0.78
C ARG A 49 14.19 1.54 -0.32
N PRO A 50 13.20 2.23 -0.89
CA PRO A 50 13.46 3.32 -1.83
C PRO A 50 14.16 4.48 -1.09
N LYS A 51 15.03 5.19 -1.81
CA LYS A 51 15.70 6.39 -1.27
C LYS A 51 14.66 7.42 -0.79
N PRO A 52 14.84 8.01 0.40
CA PRO A 52 13.90 9.00 0.94
C PRO A 52 13.80 10.22 0.02
N GLY A 53 12.59 10.76 -0.14
CA GLY A 53 12.31 11.93 -0.98
C GLY A 53 12.13 11.63 -2.46
N THR A 54 12.32 10.39 -2.91
CA THR A 54 12.14 10.00 -4.32
C THR A 54 10.67 9.77 -4.69
N LEU A 55 10.36 9.88 -5.98
CA LEU A 55 9.04 9.52 -6.52
C LEU A 55 8.69 8.04 -6.27
N THR A 56 9.68 7.15 -6.20
CA THR A 56 9.48 5.73 -5.90
C THR A 56 8.97 5.53 -4.47
N GLU A 57 9.52 6.26 -3.49
CA GLU A 57 9.01 6.24 -2.12
C GLU A 57 7.56 6.73 -2.06
N GLN A 58 7.24 7.83 -2.75
CA GLN A 58 5.89 8.39 -2.81
C GLN A 58 4.89 7.40 -3.42
N ARG A 59 5.27 6.73 -4.52
CA ARG A 59 4.45 5.68 -5.15
C ARG A 59 4.22 4.50 -4.21
N ALA A 60 5.26 4.07 -3.48
CA ALA A 60 5.14 2.99 -2.51
C ALA A 60 4.18 3.35 -1.36
N LYS A 61 4.26 4.58 -0.83
CA LYS A 61 3.34 5.08 0.20
C LYS A 61 1.89 5.10 -0.29
N LYS A 62 1.66 5.62 -1.51
CA LYS A 62 0.32 5.65 -2.12
C LYS A 62 -0.23 4.23 -2.34
N ALA A 63 0.59 3.31 -2.86
CA ALA A 63 0.18 1.92 -3.04
C ALA A 63 -0.17 1.24 -1.72
N ALA A 64 0.62 1.50 -0.66
CA ALA A 64 0.33 0.97 0.67
C ALA A 64 -0.99 1.51 1.25
N ALA A 65 -1.25 2.81 1.09
CA ALA A 65 -2.51 3.44 1.51
C ALA A 65 -3.71 2.86 0.75
N HIS A 66 -3.60 2.71 -0.57
CA HIS A 66 -4.63 2.10 -1.40
C HIS A 66 -4.93 0.65 -0.98
N VAL A 67 -3.90 -0.19 -0.80
CA VAL A 67 -4.08 -1.58 -0.32
C VAL A 67 -4.73 -1.60 1.07
N HIS A 68 -4.41 -0.63 1.94
CA HIS A 68 -5.05 -0.54 3.24
C HIS A 68 -6.54 -0.21 3.14
N ARG A 69 -6.93 0.68 2.23
CA ARG A 69 -8.34 0.98 1.93
C ARG A 69 -9.08 -0.28 1.49
N GLU A 70 -8.52 -1.03 0.54
CA GLU A 70 -9.11 -2.29 0.03
C GLU A 70 -9.36 -3.30 1.15
N MET A 71 -8.44 -3.42 2.13
CA MET A 71 -8.66 -4.29 3.30
C MET A 71 -9.80 -3.83 4.19
N LEU A 72 -9.94 -2.52 4.41
CA LEU A 72 -11.03 -1.96 5.21
C LEU A 72 -12.38 -2.18 4.51
N THR A 73 -12.45 -1.92 3.21
CA THR A 73 -13.66 -2.20 2.40
C THR A 73 -14.02 -3.68 2.42
N LEU A 74 -13.03 -4.58 2.39
CA LEU A 74 -13.28 -6.01 2.58
C LEU A 74 -13.89 -6.30 3.96
N CYS A 75 -13.38 -5.67 5.02
CA CYS A 75 -13.91 -5.84 6.37
C CYS A 75 -15.34 -5.30 6.50
N GLU A 76 -15.66 -4.16 5.86
CA GLU A 76 -17.03 -3.62 5.78
C GLU A 76 -17.98 -4.62 5.11
N VAL A 77 -17.58 -5.21 3.99
CA VAL A 77 -18.38 -6.25 3.32
C VAL A 77 -18.58 -7.47 4.22
N VAL A 78 -17.57 -7.87 4.99
CA VAL A 78 -17.74 -8.97 5.96
C VAL A 78 -18.67 -8.57 7.10
N GLU A 79 -18.61 -7.34 7.60
CA GLU A 79 -19.53 -6.81 8.62
C GLU A 79 -20.98 -6.79 8.11
N ASP A 80 -21.21 -6.30 6.89
CA ASP A 80 -22.55 -6.13 6.30
C ASP A 80 -23.23 -7.45 5.95
N TYR A 81 -22.47 -8.42 5.42
CA TYR A 81 -23.03 -9.67 4.90
C TYR A 81 -22.76 -10.88 5.80
N GLY A 82 -21.86 -10.75 6.78
CA GLY A 82 -21.58 -11.78 7.75
C GLY A 82 -22.73 -12.02 8.72
N LYS A 83 -22.57 -13.03 9.57
CA LYS A 83 -23.52 -13.37 10.63
C LYS A 83 -22.78 -13.50 11.95
N GLN A 84 -23.40 -13.00 13.00
CA GLN A 84 -23.02 -13.27 14.39
C GLN A 84 -24.04 -14.25 14.98
N GLU A 85 -23.56 -15.23 15.76
CA GLU A 85 -24.42 -16.25 16.36
C GLU A 85 -25.12 -15.71 17.61
N LYS A 86 -24.39 -14.94 18.42
CA LYS A 86 -24.90 -14.15 19.55
C LYS A 86 -24.37 -12.72 19.48
N GLU A 87 -25.03 -11.82 20.20
CA GLU A 87 -24.53 -10.46 20.37
C GLU A 87 -23.17 -10.50 21.09
N GLY A 88 -22.15 -9.91 20.47
CA GLY A 88 -20.77 -9.93 20.95
C GLY A 88 -19.89 -11.05 20.37
N ASP A 89 -20.47 -12.02 19.66
CA ASP A 89 -19.67 -13.00 18.93
C ASP A 89 -19.01 -12.36 17.69
N PRO A 90 -17.82 -12.84 17.27
CA PRO A 90 -17.21 -12.40 16.04
C PRO A 90 -18.11 -12.65 14.82
N ILE A 91 -18.14 -11.68 13.90
CA ILE A 91 -18.88 -11.80 12.65
C ILE A 91 -18.17 -12.81 11.75
N ARG A 92 -18.94 -13.76 11.19
CA ARG A 92 -18.44 -14.84 10.33
C ARG A 92 -19.16 -14.88 8.99
N ILE A 93 -18.42 -15.21 7.94
CA ILE A 93 -18.95 -15.44 6.59
C ILE A 93 -18.21 -16.61 5.93
N THR A 94 -18.90 -17.40 5.10
CA THR A 94 -18.23 -18.44 4.31
C THR A 94 -17.51 -17.83 3.11
N PHE A 95 -16.36 -18.39 2.74
CA PHE A 95 -15.58 -17.92 1.60
C PHE A 95 -16.40 -17.92 0.30
N GLY A 96 -17.19 -18.95 0.03
CA GLY A 96 -18.00 -19.02 -1.19
C GLY A 96 -19.02 -17.89 -1.28
N ARG A 97 -19.65 -17.52 -0.16
CA ARG A 97 -20.59 -16.40 -0.10
C ARG A 97 -19.87 -15.07 -0.28
N LEU A 98 -18.76 -14.86 0.44
CA LEU A 98 -17.95 -13.64 0.32
C LEU A 98 -17.44 -13.48 -1.12
N PHE A 99 -16.92 -14.54 -1.73
CA PHE A 99 -16.42 -14.55 -3.10
C PHE A 99 -17.52 -14.17 -4.09
N THR A 100 -18.72 -14.74 -3.95
CA THR A 100 -19.86 -14.43 -4.83
C THR A 100 -20.27 -12.96 -4.76
N ILE A 101 -20.29 -12.38 -3.55
CA ILE A 101 -20.62 -10.95 -3.36
C ILE A 101 -19.53 -10.07 -3.96
N TYR A 102 -18.26 -10.40 -3.68
CA TYR A 102 -17.13 -9.54 -3.97
C TYR A 102 -16.62 -9.66 -5.42
N VAL A 103 -16.98 -10.71 -6.17
CA VAL A 103 -16.66 -10.85 -7.61
C VAL A 103 -17.12 -9.64 -8.41
N ASN A 104 -18.25 -9.02 -8.03
CA ASN A 104 -18.77 -7.82 -8.69
C ASN A 104 -18.08 -6.53 -8.22
N ILE A 105 -17.28 -6.60 -7.15
CA ILE A 105 -16.59 -5.47 -6.52
C ILE A 105 -15.13 -5.43 -7.00
N SER A 106 -14.40 -6.55 -6.86
CA SER A 106 -12.97 -6.64 -7.19
C SER A 106 -12.50 -8.08 -7.40
N ASP A 107 -11.57 -8.26 -8.33
CA ASP A 107 -10.97 -9.55 -8.71
C ASP A 107 -9.85 -10.01 -7.75
N LYS A 108 -9.59 -9.26 -6.66
CA LYS A 108 -8.42 -9.41 -5.78
C LYS A 108 -8.74 -9.96 -4.38
N VAL A 109 -9.92 -10.55 -4.18
CA VAL A 109 -10.41 -11.07 -2.88
C VAL A 109 -9.37 -11.83 -2.06
N VAL A 110 -8.75 -12.87 -2.62
CA VAL A 110 -7.84 -13.75 -1.87
C VAL A 110 -6.57 -13.00 -1.45
N GLY A 111 -6.05 -12.14 -2.33
CA GLY A 111 -4.89 -11.30 -2.01
C GLY A 111 -5.19 -10.29 -0.90
N THR A 112 -6.37 -9.67 -0.96
CA THR A 112 -6.84 -8.74 0.08
C THR A 112 -7.07 -9.45 1.41
N LEU A 113 -7.66 -10.67 1.40
CA LEU A 113 -7.84 -11.51 2.59
C LEU A 113 -6.51 -11.85 3.26
N LEU A 114 -5.52 -12.28 2.48
CA LEU A 114 -4.18 -12.59 3.01
C LEU A 114 -3.52 -11.36 3.64
N ARG A 115 -3.71 -10.19 3.04
CA ARG A 115 -3.19 -8.94 3.59
C ARG A 115 -3.92 -8.54 4.86
N ALA A 116 -5.25 -8.62 4.89
CA ALA A 116 -6.08 -8.36 6.06
C ALA A 116 -5.71 -9.29 7.23
N ARG A 117 -5.44 -10.57 6.93
CA ARG A 117 -4.94 -11.55 7.90
C ARG A 117 -3.58 -11.15 8.49
N LYS A 118 -2.64 -10.71 7.63
CA LYS A 118 -1.33 -10.21 8.09
C LYS A 118 -1.46 -9.01 9.04
N HIS A 119 -2.50 -8.20 8.89
CA HIS A 119 -2.81 -7.06 9.76
C HIS A 119 -3.79 -7.39 10.89
N LYS A 120 -4.10 -8.68 11.13
CA LYS A 120 -4.97 -9.16 12.21
C LYS A 120 -6.39 -8.59 12.17
N MET A 121 -6.90 -8.29 10.98
CA MET A 121 -8.27 -7.81 10.78
C MET A 121 -9.25 -8.97 10.57
N ILE A 122 -8.78 -10.03 9.91
CA ILE A 122 -9.56 -11.21 9.50
C ILE A 122 -8.75 -12.46 9.84
N ASP A 123 -9.44 -13.56 10.15
CA ASP A 123 -8.85 -14.89 10.30
C ASP A 123 -9.63 -15.96 9.53
N PHE A 124 -8.92 -16.96 9.01
CA PHE A 124 -9.49 -18.10 8.27
C PHE A 124 -8.48 -19.25 8.17
N GLU A 125 -8.99 -20.47 7.99
CA GLU A 125 -8.18 -21.68 7.87
C GLU A 125 -7.56 -21.82 6.46
N GLY A 126 -6.30 -22.27 6.41
CA GLY A 126 -5.56 -22.50 5.17
C GLY A 126 -4.76 -21.29 4.68
N GLU A 127 -4.02 -21.46 3.58
CA GLU A 127 -3.24 -20.37 2.98
C GLU A 127 -3.91 -19.82 1.73
N MET A 128 -4.19 -20.69 0.75
CA MET A 128 -4.83 -20.32 -0.50
C MET A 128 -6.24 -20.92 -0.54
N LEU A 129 -7.23 -20.03 -0.66
CA LEU A 129 -8.63 -20.39 -0.82
C LEU A 129 -9.00 -20.43 -2.31
N PHE A 130 -9.54 -21.55 -2.76
CA PHE A 130 -9.96 -21.76 -4.14
C PHE A 130 -11.47 -21.92 -4.21
N GLN A 131 -12.08 -21.27 -5.21
CA GLN A 131 -13.51 -21.35 -5.47
C GLN A 131 -13.95 -22.81 -5.67
N LYS A 132 -15.16 -23.17 -5.22
CA LYS A 132 -15.78 -24.50 -5.23
C LYS A 132 -15.13 -25.54 -4.32
N ARG A 133 -13.83 -25.44 -4.06
CA ARG A 133 -13.11 -26.33 -3.14
C ARG A 133 -13.25 -25.86 -1.70
N ASP A 134 -12.93 -24.59 -1.47
CA ASP A 134 -12.79 -23.99 -0.14
C ASP A 134 -13.97 -23.07 0.20
N ASP A 135 -15.07 -23.16 -0.55
CA ASP A 135 -16.27 -22.31 -0.37
C ASP A 135 -16.88 -22.41 1.03
N HIS A 136 -16.66 -23.54 1.71
CA HIS A 136 -17.13 -23.84 3.06
C HIS A 136 -16.24 -23.23 4.16
N VAL A 137 -15.03 -22.74 3.83
CA VAL A 137 -14.11 -22.17 4.80
C VAL A 137 -14.72 -20.93 5.44
N ILE A 138 -14.67 -20.87 6.77
CA ILE A 138 -15.21 -19.76 7.55
C ILE A 138 -14.16 -18.65 7.66
N ILE A 139 -14.57 -17.46 7.27
CA ILE A 139 -13.82 -16.22 7.41
C ILE A 139 -14.40 -15.47 8.60
N THR A 140 -13.56 -15.16 9.58
CA THR A 140 -13.94 -14.48 10.82
C THR A 140 -13.38 -13.07 10.82
N LEU A 141 -14.23 -12.07 11.04
CA LEU A 141 -13.80 -10.69 11.29
C LEU A 141 -13.34 -10.56 12.73
N LEU A 142 -12.09 -10.16 12.94
CA LEU A 142 -11.50 -9.97 14.27
C LEU A 142 -11.75 -8.57 14.85
N LEU A 143 -12.08 -7.60 13.99
CA LEU A 143 -12.40 -6.24 14.40
C LEU A 143 -13.86 -6.14 14.86
N SER A 144 -14.10 -5.44 15.96
CA SER A 144 -15.46 -5.01 16.30
C SER A 144 -15.93 -3.88 15.37
N GLY A 145 -17.24 -3.70 15.20
CA GLY A 145 -17.77 -2.63 14.35
C GLY A 145 -17.32 -1.22 14.75
N ALA A 146 -17.08 -0.99 16.05
CA ALA A 146 -16.51 0.27 16.53
C ALA A 146 -15.05 0.46 16.10
N GLN A 147 -14.24 -0.61 16.19
CA GLN A 147 -12.83 -0.60 15.77
C GLN A 147 -12.70 -0.43 14.26
N LEU A 148 -13.55 -1.10 13.48
CA LEU A 148 -13.55 -1.00 12.02
C LEU A 148 -13.87 0.44 11.59
N LYS A 149 -14.91 1.05 12.14
CA LYS A 149 -15.27 2.46 11.88
C LYS A 149 -14.15 3.43 12.25
N GLU A 150 -13.47 3.19 13.37
CA GLU A 150 -12.31 4.00 13.76
C GLU A 150 -11.14 3.83 12.80
N ALA A 151 -10.85 2.61 12.34
CA ALA A 151 -9.80 2.35 11.36
C ALA A 151 -10.06 3.05 10.02
N ILE A 152 -11.32 3.09 9.57
CA ILE A 152 -11.75 3.80 8.36
C ILE A 152 -11.57 5.31 8.53
N ARG A 153 -12.03 5.89 9.65
CA ARG A 153 -11.83 7.31 9.95
C ARG A 153 -10.35 7.68 10.01
N ALA A 154 -9.54 6.86 10.69
CA ALA A 154 -8.10 7.08 10.81
C ALA A 154 -7.40 7.02 9.44
N HIS A 155 -7.78 6.08 8.57
CA HIS A 155 -7.23 5.99 7.22
C HIS A 155 -7.61 7.19 6.35
N ALA A 156 -8.88 7.61 6.39
CA ALA A 156 -9.37 8.78 5.67
C ALA A 156 -8.68 10.08 6.15
N ALA A 157 -8.49 10.24 7.46
CA ALA A 157 -7.78 11.38 8.04
C ALA A 157 -6.30 11.42 7.62
N ALA A 158 -5.64 10.25 7.51
CA ALA A 158 -4.25 10.14 7.08
C ALA A 158 -4.06 10.35 5.57
N ASN A 159 -5.08 10.06 4.75
CA ASN A 159 -5.00 10.11 3.28
C ASN A 159 -6.15 10.93 2.65
N PRO A 160 -6.24 12.25 2.90
CA PRO A 160 -7.40 13.07 2.50
C PRO A 160 -7.52 13.31 0.98
N LYS A 161 -6.54 12.88 0.18
CA LYS A 161 -6.45 13.17 -1.27
C LYS A 161 -6.75 11.95 -2.16
N GLU A 162 -7.14 10.82 -1.58
CA GLU A 162 -7.50 9.61 -2.34
C GLU A 162 -9.01 9.42 -2.45
#